data_AF-A0A4Q3J6B4-F1
#
_entry.id   AF-A0A4Q3J6B4-F1
#
_cell.length_a   1.000
_cell.length_b   1.000
_cell.length_c   1.000
_cell.angle_alpha   90.00
_cell.angle_beta   90.00
_cell.angle_gamma   90.00
#
_symmetry.space_group_name_H-M   'P 1'
#
loop_
_entity.id
_entity.type
_entity.pdbx_description
1 polymer ?
#
loop_
_entity_poly.entity_id
_entity_poly.type
_entity_poly.pdbx_seq_one_letter_code
_entity_poly.pdbx_strand_id
1 'polypeptide(L)' 'ACSLRQKMRGRALAGSAGQAGARIFCRKLQAELIAIDGLYKTAEDIEPGLVGQSIQAWLDGDELKTAVLA' A
#
# COMPACT_ATOMS: atom_id res chain seq x y z
N ALA A 1 -11.03 4.94 -3.47
CA ALA A 1 -9.85 5.21 -2.61
C ALA A 1 -10.05 4.51 -1.27
N CYS A 2 -9.26 3.48 -0.95
CA CYS A 2 -9.40 2.76 0.32
C CYS A 2 -8.58 3.53 1.38
N SER A 3 -9.22 4.48 2.05
CA SER A 3 -8.58 5.30 3.09
C SER A 3 -8.46 4.53 4.40
N LEU A 4 -7.40 3.72 4.54
CA LEU A 4 -6.99 3.16 5.83
C LEU A 4 -6.32 4.24 6.69
N ARG A 5 -7.17 5.08 7.30
CA ARG A 5 -6.78 6.22 8.16
C ARG A 5 -6.07 5.81 9.47
N GLN A 6 -5.72 4.54 9.66
CA GLN A 6 -5.14 4.01 10.89
C GLN A 6 -4.01 3.01 10.64
N LYS A 7 -3.30 2.68 11.73
CA LYS A 7 -2.20 1.72 11.77
C LYS A 7 -2.62 0.40 11.12
N MET A 8 -2.01 0.09 9.98
CA MET A 8 -2.29 -1.13 9.25
C MET A 8 -1.45 -2.26 9.81
N ARG A 9 -2.11 -3.26 10.38
CA ARG A 9 -1.51 -4.53 10.79
C ARG A 9 -2.26 -5.62 10.04
N GLY A 10 -1.54 -6.37 9.19
CA GLY A 10 -2.12 -7.39 8.32
C GLY A 10 -2.12 -6.99 6.83
N ARG A 11 -3.19 -7.34 6.10
CA ARG A 11 -3.25 -7.23 4.64
C ARG A 11 -4.08 -6.04 4.18
N ALA A 12 -3.54 -5.20 3.31
CA ALA A 12 -4.23 -4.11 2.64
C ALA A 12 -4.58 -4.52 1.21
N LEU A 13 -5.84 -4.42 0.83
CA LEU A 13 -6.31 -4.73 -0.52
C LEU A 13 -7.10 -3.53 -1.04
N ALA A 14 -6.75 -3.03 -2.22
CA ALA A 14 -7.48 -1.98 -2.93
C ALA A 14 -7.62 -2.32 -4.41
N GLY A 15 -8.50 -1.62 -5.12
CA GLY A 15 -8.66 -1.84 -6.56
C GLY A 15 -9.44 -3.10 -6.94
N SER A 16 -10.10 -3.79 -6.00
CA SER A 16 -10.90 -5.01 -6.27
C SER A 16 -12.09 -4.83 -7.23
N ALA A 17 -12.26 -3.65 -7.83
CA ALA A 17 -13.30 -3.31 -8.79
C ALA A 17 -12.72 -2.75 -10.11
N GLY A 18 -11.47 -3.06 -10.46
CA GLY A 18 -10.82 -2.55 -11.69
C GLY A 18 -10.52 -1.05 -11.64
N GLN A 19 -10.27 -0.54 -10.44
CA GLN A 19 -9.95 0.88 -10.23
C GLN A 19 -8.43 1.03 -10.22
N ALA A 20 -7.83 1.15 -11.40
CA ALA A 20 -6.39 1.42 -11.58
C ALA A 20 -5.93 2.71 -10.86
N GLY A 21 -6.86 3.64 -10.60
CA GLY A 21 -6.61 4.85 -9.78
C GLY A 21 -6.66 4.63 -8.27
N ALA A 22 -6.75 3.39 -7.78
CA ALA A 22 -6.80 3.10 -6.36
C ALA A 22 -5.46 3.40 -5.69
N ARG A 23 -5.52 4.11 -4.56
CA ARG A 23 -4.37 4.42 -3.71
C ARG A 23 -4.67 3.98 -2.29
N ILE A 24 -3.65 3.47 -1.62
CA ILE A 24 -3.66 3.10 -0.21
C ILE A 24 -2.77 4.08 0.53
N PHE A 25 -3.30 4.68 1.59
CA PHE A 25 -2.57 5.60 2.45
C PHE A 25 -2.52 5.02 3.85
N CYS A 26 -1.34 4.96 4.44
CA CYS A 26 -1.11 4.38 5.77
C CYS A 26 -0.26 5.34 6.60
N ARG A 27 -0.64 5.62 7.85
CA ARG A 27 0.18 6.44 8.77
C ARG A 27 1.35 5.69 9.42
N LYS A 28 1.19 4.37 9.58
CA LYS A 28 2.21 3.46 10.08
C LYS A 28 2.12 2.19 9.28
N LEU A 29 3.10 1.96 8.42
CA LEU A 29 3.21 0.70 7.69
C LEU A 29 3.63 -0.43 8.64
N GLN A 30 2.70 -1.30 9.00
CA GLN A 30 2.97 -2.60 9.62
C GLN A 30 2.19 -3.70 8.89
N ALA A 31 1.93 -3.45 7.60
CA ALA A 31 1.20 -4.37 6.76
C ALA A 31 2.14 -5.52 6.35
N GLU A 32 1.62 -6.73 6.43
CA GLU A 32 2.31 -7.94 5.96
C GLU A 32 2.24 -8.03 4.43
N LEU A 33 1.20 -7.43 3.83
CA LEU A 33 0.98 -7.42 2.38
C LEU A 33 0.13 -6.21 1.98
N ILE A 34 0.49 -5.59 0.85
CA ILE A 34 -0.29 -4.57 0.17
C ILE A 34 -0.61 -5.08 -1.22
N ALA A 35 -1.88 -5.08 -1.63
CA ALA A 35 -2.27 -5.34 -3.00
C ALA A 35 -3.18 -4.25 -3.56
N ILE A 36 -2.94 -3.88 -4.82
CA ILE A 36 -3.78 -2.98 -5.60
C ILE A 36 -4.03 -3.63 -6.96
N ASP A 37 -5.29 -3.83 -7.32
CA ASP A 37 -5.72 -4.33 -8.65
C ASP A 37 -5.05 -5.66 -9.06
N GLY A 38 -4.80 -6.55 -8.10
CA GLY A 38 -4.15 -7.85 -8.33
C GLY A 38 -2.63 -7.83 -8.23
N LEU A 39 -1.99 -6.67 -8.27
CA LEU A 39 -0.55 -6.52 -7.98
C LEU A 39 -0.35 -6.44 -6.48
N TYR A 40 0.63 -7.17 -5.95
CA TYR A 40 0.91 -7.18 -4.52
C TYR A 40 2.39 -7.06 -4.20
N LYS A 41 2.69 -6.49 -3.04
CA LYS A 41 4.00 -6.45 -2.40
C LYS A 41 3.86 -6.98 -0.98
N THR A 42 4.74 -7.89 -0.59
CA THR A 42 4.84 -8.39 0.79
C THR A 42 5.66 -7.43 1.64
N ALA A 43 5.63 -7.61 2.96
CA ALA A 43 6.50 -6.86 3.88
C ALA A 43 8.00 -7.04 3.57
N GLU A 44 8.37 -8.13 2.91
CA GLU A 44 9.75 -8.47 2.51
C GLU A 44 10.19 -7.64 1.30
N ASP A 45 9.26 -7.39 0.37
CA ASP A 45 9.42 -6.55 -0.82
C ASP A 45 9.38 -5.04 -0.53
N ILE A 46 8.92 -4.67 0.65
CA ILE A 46 8.83 -3.27 1.05
C ILE A 46 10.12 -2.91 1.80
N GLU A 47 10.73 -1.79 1.44
CA GLU A 47 11.96 -1.33 2.10
C GLU A 47 11.76 -1.24 3.63
N PRO A 48 12.67 -1.82 4.43
CA PRO A 48 12.56 -1.84 5.88
C PRO A 48 12.53 -0.43 6.49
N GLY A 49 13.11 0.57 5.82
CA GLY A 49 13.06 1.98 6.23
C GLY A 49 11.68 2.64 6.10
N LEU A 50 10.74 1.99 5.40
CA LEU A 50 9.36 2.44 5.26
C LEU A 50 8.46 1.88 6.37
N VAL A 51 8.88 0.81 7.05
CA VAL A 51 8.14 0.17 8.13
C VAL A 51 8.01 1.14 9.31
N GLY A 52 6.77 1.33 9.79
CA GLY A 52 6.46 2.27 10.86
C GLY A 52 6.36 3.73 10.43
N GLN A 53 6.66 4.07 9.18
CA GLN A 53 6.48 5.40 8.62
C GLN A 53 5.10 5.57 7.97
N SER A 54 4.74 6.83 7.67
CA SER A 54 3.59 7.15 6.85
C SER A 54 3.96 6.88 5.40
N ILE A 55 3.19 6.04 4.70
CA ILE A 55 3.44 5.72 3.29
C ILE A 55 2.17 5.85 2.46
N GLN A 56 2.37 6.01 1.17
CA GLN A 56 1.36 5.83 0.14
C GLN A 56 1.79 4.71 -0.80
N ALA A 57 0.82 3.89 -1.22
CA ALA A 57 0.97 2.89 -2.26
C ALA A 57 -0.04 3.17 -3.38
N TRP A 58 0.42 3.08 -4.63
CA TRP A 58 -0.39 3.32 -5.81
C TRP A 58 0.10 2.48 -6.98
N LEU A 59 -0.75 2.33 -7.99
CA LEU A 59 -0.35 1.76 -9.27
C LEU A 59 0.14 2.85 -10.21
N ASP A 60 1.32 2.63 -10.77
CA ASP A 60 1.93 3.43 -11.81
C ASP A 60 1.99 2.56 -13.08
N GLY A 61 0.94 2.63 -13.90
CA GLY A 61 0.71 1.64 -14.96
C GLY A 61 0.42 0.27 -14.36
N ASP A 62 1.26 -0.71 -14.67
CA ASP A 62 1.21 -2.10 -14.18
C ASP A 62 2.22 -2.37 -13.05
N GLU A 63 2.76 -1.32 -12.41
CA GLU A 63 3.72 -1.46 -11.31
C GLU A 63 3.17 -0.90 -9.99
N LEU A 64 3.29 -1.69 -8.92
CA LEU A 64 2.94 -1.25 -7.57
C LEU A 64 4.10 -0.45 -6.95
N LYS A 65 3.89 0.87 -6.82
CA LYS A 65 4.86 1.79 -6.21
C LYS A 65 4.47 2.15 -4.78
N THR A 66 5.50 2.35 -3.96
CA THR A 66 5.37 2.76 -2.56
C THR A 66 6.32 3.91 -2.27
N ALA A 67 5.85 4.95 -1.60
CA ALA A 67 6.67 6.07 -1.17
C ALA A 67 6.25 6.58 0.20
N VAL A 68 7.19 7.21 0.91
CA VAL A 68 6.89 7.92 2.16
C VAL A 68 5.91 9.05 1.86
N LEU A 69 4.86 9.12 2.67
CA LEU A 69 3.95 10.26 2.70
C LEU A 69 4.56 11.28 3.66
N ALA A 70 5.31 12.24 3.10
CA ALA A 70 5.88 13.36 3.83
C ALA A 70 4.79 14.34 4.32
#